data_AF-A0A971TJ80-F1
#
_entry.id   AF-A0A971TJ80-F1
#
_cell.length_a   1.000
_cell.length_b   1.000
_cell.length_c   1.000
_cell.angle_alpha   90.00
_cell.angle_beta   90.00
_cell.angle_gamma   90.00
#
_symmetry.space_group_name_H-M   'P 1'
#
loop_
_entity.id
_entity.type
_entity.pdbx_description
1 polymer ?
#
loop_
_entity_poly.entity_id
_entity_poly.type
_entity_poly.pdbx_seq_one_letter_code
_entity_poly.pdbx_strand_id
1 'polypeptide(L)' 'IENVPPWSAEHPLLQFENVIVTPYYAWYTENSVAYARRRAAEEIARVLTGRRPLAVVNPDVLANARAGQLKESAQ' A
#
# COMPACT_ATOMS: atom_id res chain seq x y z
N ILE A 1 -8.02 -14.58 5.68
CA ILE A 1 -7.92 -13.26 6.36
C ILE A 1 -9.01 -12.30 5.86
N GLU A 2 -9.52 -12.45 4.63
CA GLU A 2 -10.47 -11.50 4.03
C GLU A 2 -11.95 -11.64 4.48
N ASN A 3 -12.36 -12.75 5.11
CA ASN A 3 -13.78 -13.05 5.36
C ASN A 3 -14.19 -13.15 6.84
N VAL A 4 -13.35 -12.70 7.78
CA VAL A 4 -13.70 -12.66 9.20
C VAL A 4 -13.37 -11.28 9.73
N PRO A 5 -14.36 -10.48 10.17
CA PRO A 5 -14.09 -9.25 10.89
C PRO A 5 -13.21 -9.59 12.11
N PRO A 6 -12.16 -8.80 12.42
CA PRO A 6 -11.27 -9.14 13.53
C PRO A 6 -11.91 -8.95 14.91
N TRP A 7 -13.22 -8.69 14.97
CA TRP A 7 -14.02 -8.44 16.16
C TRP A 7 -15.23 -9.38 16.23
N SER A 8 -15.66 -9.68 17.46
CA SER A 8 -16.88 -10.46 17.73
C SER A 8 -18.11 -9.79 17.11
N ALA A 9 -19.11 -10.59 16.75
CA ALA A 9 -20.45 -10.08 16.40
C ALA A 9 -21.10 -9.28 17.55
N GLU A 10 -20.62 -9.45 18.78
CA GLU A 10 -21.07 -8.74 19.98
C GLU A 10 -20.30 -7.44 20.23
N HIS A 11 -19.48 -6.98 19.27
CA HIS A 11 -18.68 -5.77 19.46
C HIS A 11 -19.59 -4.57 19.74
N PRO A 12 -19.34 -3.76 20.80
CA PRO A 12 -20.25 -2.69 21.23
C PRO A 12 -20.61 -1.68 20.14
N LEU A 13 -19.67 -1.41 19.23
CA LEU A 13 -19.91 -0.49 18.11
C LEU A 13 -20.98 -0.99 17.11
N LEU A 14 -21.28 -2.29 17.08
CA LEU A 14 -22.31 -2.87 16.22
C LEU A 14 -23.73 -2.67 16.78
N GLN A 15 -23.88 -2.16 18.00
CA GLN A 15 -25.17 -1.93 18.66
C GLN A 15 -25.78 -0.55 18.34
N PHE A 16 -25.03 0.33 17.67
CA PHE A 16 -25.45 1.71 17.41
C PHE A 16 -26.02 1.87 16.00
N GLU A 17 -27.25 2.37 15.88
CA GLU A 17 -27.92 2.59 14.58
C GLU A 17 -27.27 3.71 13.74
N ASN A 18 -26.49 4.60 14.37
CA ASN A 18 -25.82 5.72 13.71
C ASN A 18 -24.37 5.39 13.27
N VAL A 19 -23.99 4.11 13.25
CA VAL A 19 -22.65 3.65 12.88
C VAL A 19 -22.70 2.77 11.63
N ILE A 20 -21.86 3.08 10.64
CA ILE A 20 -21.64 2.25 9.45
C ILE A 20 -20.28 1.58 9.56
N VAL A 21 -20.25 0.24 9.48
CA VAL A 21 -19.01 -0.55 9.53
C VAL A 21 -18.76 -1.19 8.17
N THR A 22 -17.52 -1.07 7.68
CA THR A 22 -17.07 -1.77 6.45
C THR A 22 -15.99 -2.79 6.80
N PRO A 23 -16.01 -4.01 6.22
CA PRO A 23 -15.06 -5.07 6.57
C PRO A 23 -13.69 -4.90 5.88
N TYR A 24 -13.01 -3.76 6.07
CA TYR A 24 -11.69 -3.46 5.48
C TYR A 24 -11.65 -3.49 3.93
N TYR A 25 -12.69 -2.97 3.28
CA TYR A 25 -12.81 -2.92 1.81
C TYR A 25 -12.52 -1.55 1.20
N ALA A 26 -12.00 -0.60 1.98
CA ALA A 26 -11.72 0.76 1.48
C ALA A 26 -10.73 0.80 0.30
N TRP A 27 -9.88 -0.23 0.17
CA TRP A 27 -8.89 -0.34 -0.91
C TRP A 27 -9.44 -1.04 -2.17
N TYR A 28 -10.57 -1.73 -2.09
CA TYR A 28 -10.99 -2.68 -3.13
C TYR A 28 -11.82 -2.04 -4.25
N THR A 29 -11.31 -2.18 -5.46
CA THR A 29 -12.01 -2.10 -6.75
C THR A 29 -11.26 -3.04 -7.70
N GLU A 30 -11.90 -3.51 -8.78
CA GLU A 30 -11.16 -4.32 -9.79
C GLU A 30 -9.93 -3.57 -10.33
N ASN A 31 -10.07 -2.25 -10.53
CA ASN A 31 -8.99 -1.39 -10.97
C ASN A 31 -7.86 -1.28 -9.94
N SER A 32 -8.15 -1.19 -8.65
CA SER A 32 -7.11 -1.07 -7.62
C SER A 32 -6.29 -2.33 -7.48
N VAL A 33 -6.89 -3.52 -7.67
CA VAL A 33 -6.15 -4.79 -7.70
C VAL A 33 -5.13 -4.80 -8.84
N ALA A 34 -5.57 -4.45 -10.05
CA ALA A 34 -4.67 -4.38 -11.21
C ALA A 34 -3.59 -3.30 -11.03
N TYR A 35 -3.98 -2.13 -10.51
CA TYR A 35 -3.08 -1.02 -10.24
C TYR A 35 -2.01 -1.37 -9.21
N ALA A 36 -2.38 -2.00 -8.08
CA ALA A 36 -1.44 -2.37 -7.03
C ALA A 36 -0.36 -3.32 -7.53
N ARG A 37 -0.75 -4.36 -8.29
CA ARG A 37 0.20 -5.31 -8.90
C ARG A 37 1.13 -4.64 -9.89
N ARG A 38 0.57 -3.80 -10.78
CA ARG A 38 1.36 -3.05 -11.76
C ARG A 38 2.36 -2.11 -11.09
N ARG A 39 1.92 -1.32 -10.11
CA ARG A 39 2.78 -0.36 -9.39
C ARG A 39 3.92 -1.07 -8.66
N ALA A 40 3.65 -2.19 -8.00
CA ALA A 40 4.70 -2.97 -7.35
C ALA A 40 5.79 -3.39 -8.34
N ALA A 41 5.40 -3.92 -9.51
CA ALA A 41 6.34 -4.28 -10.57
C ALA A 41 7.11 -3.06 -11.13
N GLU A 42 6.42 -1.92 -11.32
CA GLU A 42 7.03 -0.67 -11.78
C GLU A 42 8.07 -0.12 -10.79
N GLU A 43 7.79 -0.15 -9.48
CA GLU A 43 8.76 0.27 -8.44
C GLU A 43 10.01 -0.63 -8.46
N ILE A 44 9.84 -1.95 -8.59
CA ILE A 44 10.97 -2.90 -8.69
C ILE A 44 11.80 -2.59 -9.94
N ALA A 45 11.14 -2.48 -11.11
CA ALA A 45 11.82 -2.15 -12.35
C ALA A 45 12.57 -0.82 -12.26
N ARG A 46 12.00 0.18 -11.59
CA ARG A 46 12.63 1.49 -11.37
C ARG A 46 13.94 1.39 -10.60
N VAL A 47 13.96 0.64 -9.50
CA VAL A 47 15.18 0.40 -8.72
C VAL A 47 16.23 -0.37 -9.53
N LEU A 48 15.82 -1.44 -10.21
CA LEU A 48 16.72 -2.26 -11.02
C LEU A 48 17.31 -1.50 -12.21
N THR A 49 16.64 -0.44 -12.67
CA THR A 49 17.11 0.45 -13.74
C THR A 49 17.85 1.68 -13.22
N GLY A 50 18.21 1.71 -11.93
CA GLY A 50 19.04 2.76 -11.35
C GLY A 50 18.28 4.06 -11.03
N ARG A 51 16.95 4.00 -10.88
CA ARG A 51 16.10 5.15 -10.52
C ARG A 51 15.46 4.97 -9.14
N ARG A 52 15.23 6.08 -8.44
CA ARG A 52 14.65 6.09 -7.08
C ARG A 52 13.18 5.64 -7.12
N PRO A 53 12.69 4.81 -6.20
CA PRO A 53 11.26 4.53 -6.08
C PRO A 53 10.45 5.83 -5.96
N LEU A 54 9.21 5.86 -6.46
CA LEU A 54 8.34 7.02 -6.28
C LEU A 54 7.72 7.05 -4.86
N ALA A 55 7.47 5.86 -4.30
CA ALA A 55 6.83 5.70 -2.99
C ALA A 55 7.82 5.14 -1.95
N VAL A 56 8.81 5.96 -1.57
CA VAL A 56 9.80 5.58 -0.53
C VAL A 56 9.19 5.77 0.87
N VAL A 57 9.10 4.68 1.63
CA VAL A 57 8.59 4.71 3.02
C VAL A 57 9.72 4.95 4.03
N ASN A 58 10.91 4.44 3.75
CA ASN A 58 12.10 4.52 4.59
C ASN A 58 13.21 5.37 3.92
N PRO A 59 13.13 6.71 3.94
CA PRO A 59 14.01 7.59 3.18
C PRO A 59 15.49 7.47 3.54
N ASP A 60 15.81 7.08 4.78
CA ASP A 60 17.18 6.85 5.24
C ASP A 60 17.94 5.82 4.37
N VAL A 61 17.21 4.91 3.72
CA VAL A 61 17.84 3.93 2.81
C VAL A 61 18.57 4.60 1.65
N LEU A 62 18.14 5.80 1.23
CA LEU A 62 18.74 6.56 0.15
C LEU A 62 20.09 7.18 0.53
N ALA A 63 20.44 7.23 1.82
CA ALA A 63 21.77 7.66 2.25
C ALA A 63 22.83 6.54 2.09
N ASN A 64 22.41 5.29 1.87
CA ASN A 64 23.31 4.15 1.72
C ASN A 64 24.04 4.18 0.37
N ALA A 65 25.29 3.67 0.34
CA ALA A 65 26.17 3.74 -0.84
C ALA A 65 25.56 3.20 -2.15
N ARG A 66 24.69 2.18 -2.10
CA ARG A 66 24.03 1.62 -3.30
C ARG A 66 22.78 2.40 -3.72
N ALA A 67 21.90 2.74 -2.77
CA ALA A 67 20.64 3.40 -3.08
C ALA A 67 20.79 4.93 -3.28
N GLY A 68 21.82 5.55 -2.71
CA GLY A 68 22.14 6.96 -2.91
C GLY A 68 22.60 7.30 -4.33
N GLN A 69 23.04 6.30 -5.08
CA GLN A 69 23.43 6.43 -6.49
C GLN A 69 22.23 6.42 -7.46
N LEU A 70 21.03 6.11 -6.98
CA LEU A 70 19.83 6.10 -7.80
C LEU A 70 19.48 7.52 -8.27
N LYS A 71 19.21 7.66 -9.58
CA LYS A 71 18.78 8.91 -10.19
C LYS A 71 17.35 9.26 -9.77
N GLU A 72 17.01 10.54 -9.77
CA GLU A 72 15.62 10.94 -9.60
C GLU A 72 14.73 10.32 -10.68
N SER A 73 13.50 10.01 -10.27
CA SER A 73 12.50 9.45 -11.16
C SER A 73 11.63 10.56 -11.69
N ALA A 74 11.41 10.57 -13.01
CA ALA A 74 10.33 11.35 -13.59
C ALA A 74 8.98 10.84 -13.06
N GLN A 75 8.08 11.78 -12.76
CA GLN A 75 6.69 11.50 -12.38
C GLN A 75 5.91 10.88 -13.54
#